data_AF-A0A498J5P7-F1
#
_entry.id   AF-A0A498J5P7-F1
#
_cell.length_a   1.000
_cell.length_b   1.000
_cell.length_c   1.000
_cell.angle_alpha   90.00
_cell.angle_beta   90.00
_cell.angle_gamma   90.00
#
_symmetry.space_group_name_H-M   'P 1'
#
loop_
_entity.id
_entity.type
_entity.pdbx_description
1 polymer ?
#
loop_
_entity_poly.entity_id
_entity_poly.type
_entity_poly.pdbx_seq_one_letter_code
_entity_poly.pdbx_strand_id
1 'polypeptide(L)'
;MGNQFFRLLLRLFPHQHHHTHTHSLSLHISHSSAFHFRNLVISLKSLRQNEVKRQKTASMAKLFLLIALCMLPALAAATRPMRTPFTVEGKVYCDTCRAGYETKAITYIAGAKVRLECRDKTSMALLYTKEGTTDSAGCYKIPVAEDHLDQFCDAVLVSSPQKDCATVSPGRERARVILTANNGIASYNRFANAMGFMRTEALSGCTQILKELQELDE
;
A
#
# COMPACT_ATOMS: atom_id res chain seq x y z
N MET A 1 -15.90 -39.19 -18.90
CA MET A 1 -15.22 -40.36 -19.51
C MET A 1 -14.39 -41.03 -18.43
N GLY A 2 -14.58 -42.26 -17.99
CA GLY A 2 -15.60 -43.28 -18.23
C GLY A 2 -15.43 -44.25 -17.06
N ASN A 3 -16.44 -44.29 -16.18
CA ASN A 3 -16.50 -45.19 -15.05
C ASN A 3 -17.58 -46.22 -15.42
N GLN A 4 -17.20 -47.30 -16.10
CA GLN A 4 -18.05 -48.46 -16.40
C GLN A 4 -17.20 -49.53 -17.08
N PHE A 5 -16.77 -50.56 -16.36
CA PHE A 5 -16.42 -51.87 -16.96
C PHE A 5 -16.51 -52.93 -15.85
N PHE A 6 -17.74 -53.14 -15.38
CA PHE A 6 -18.10 -54.27 -14.55
C PHE A 6 -19.05 -55.17 -15.36
N ARG A 7 -18.61 -56.40 -15.61
CA ARG A 7 -19.42 -57.60 -15.91
C ARG A 7 -20.26 -57.66 -17.20
N LEU A 8 -19.75 -58.40 -18.19
CA LEU A 8 -20.46 -59.41 -19.00
C LEU A 8 -19.39 -60.03 -19.91
N LEU A 9 -19.04 -61.32 -19.85
CA LEU A 9 -19.85 -62.42 -20.35
C LEU A 9 -19.25 -63.75 -19.86
N LEU A 10 -20.14 -64.60 -19.35
CA LEU A 10 -19.91 -66.00 -19.03
C LEU A 10 -20.26 -66.85 -20.27
N ARG A 11 -19.41 -67.86 -20.52
CA ARG A 11 -19.65 -69.15 -21.17
C ARG A 11 -19.81 -69.15 -22.70
N LEU A 12 -18.95 -69.92 -23.37
CA LEU A 12 -19.30 -71.20 -24.01
C LEU A 12 -18.03 -72.08 -24.12
N PHE A 13 -18.14 -73.35 -23.71
CA PHE A 13 -17.12 -74.40 -23.53
C PHE A 13 -16.60 -74.97 -24.89
N PRO A 14 -15.48 -75.74 -24.93
CA PRO A 14 -15.56 -77.17 -24.66
C PRO A 14 -14.49 -77.73 -23.70
N HIS A 15 -14.95 -78.79 -23.06
CA HIS A 15 -14.32 -79.84 -22.26
C HIS A 15 -12.97 -80.34 -22.79
N GLN A 16 -11.97 -80.46 -21.91
CA GLN A 16 -11.01 -81.56 -21.97
C GLN A 16 -10.59 -82.00 -20.57
N HIS A 17 -10.85 -83.27 -20.28
CA HIS A 17 -10.36 -84.01 -19.12
C HIS A 17 -8.84 -84.18 -19.21
N HIS A 18 -8.13 -83.81 -18.16
CA HIS A 18 -6.86 -84.46 -17.83
C HIS A 18 -6.75 -84.62 -16.33
N HIS A 19 -6.75 -85.88 -15.90
CA HIS A 19 -6.35 -86.30 -14.56
C HIS A 19 -4.87 -85.97 -14.37
N THR A 20 -4.55 -85.16 -13.37
CA THR A 20 -3.21 -85.11 -12.79
C THR A 20 -3.31 -85.25 -11.27
N HIS A 21 -2.62 -86.27 -10.77
CA HIS A 21 -2.55 -86.62 -9.35
C HIS A 21 -2.02 -85.45 -8.52
N THR A 22 -2.87 -84.91 -7.65
CA THR A 22 -2.47 -84.04 -6.55
C THR A 22 -1.77 -84.86 -5.47
N HIS A 23 -0.44 -84.81 -5.40
CA HIS A 23 0.26 -85.14 -4.17
C HIS A 23 0.07 -83.98 -3.19
N SER A 24 -0.84 -84.19 -2.23
CA SER A 24 -1.00 -83.34 -1.06
C SER A 24 0.22 -83.54 -0.14
N LEU A 25 1.22 -82.68 -0.28
CA LEU A 25 2.19 -82.43 0.79
C LEU A 25 1.60 -81.30 1.65
N SER A 26 0.88 -81.69 2.70
CA SER A 26 0.53 -80.76 3.78
C SER A 26 1.79 -80.31 4.48
N LEU A 27 2.32 -79.14 4.10
CA LEU A 27 3.21 -78.38 4.96
C LEU A 27 2.37 -77.86 6.13
N HIS A 28 2.54 -78.46 7.31
CA HIS A 28 2.06 -77.90 8.57
C HIS A 28 2.82 -76.59 8.85
N ILE A 29 2.33 -75.47 8.33
CA ILE A 29 2.75 -74.15 8.79
C ILE A 29 2.03 -73.92 10.12
N SER A 30 2.78 -74.00 11.22
CA SER A 30 2.29 -73.67 12.56
C SER A 30 1.55 -72.32 12.55
N HIS A 31 0.35 -72.27 13.17
CA HIS A 31 -0.44 -71.04 13.34
C HIS A 31 0.37 -69.86 13.90
N SER A 32 1.46 -70.13 14.63
CA SER A 32 2.37 -69.13 15.18
C SER A 32 3.09 -68.29 14.09
N SER A 33 3.48 -68.92 12.97
CA SER A 33 4.25 -68.27 11.90
C SER A 33 3.41 -67.28 11.08
N ALA A 34 2.13 -67.58 10.86
CA ALA A 34 1.20 -66.70 10.16
C ALA A 34 0.82 -65.46 10.98
N PHE A 35 0.78 -65.60 12.31
CA PHE A 35 0.49 -64.50 13.24
C PHE A 35 1.67 -63.51 13.31
N HIS A 36 2.90 -64.03 13.37
CA HIS A 36 4.12 -63.21 13.30
C HIS A 36 4.24 -62.44 11.97
N PHE A 37 3.90 -63.08 10.84
CA PHE A 37 3.95 -62.42 9.53
C PHE A 37 2.90 -61.31 9.41
N ARG A 38 1.68 -61.52 9.92
CA ARG A 38 0.63 -60.48 9.96
C ARG A 38 1.04 -59.28 10.80
N ASN A 39 1.62 -59.49 11.98
CA ASN A 39 2.09 -58.40 12.85
C ASN A 39 3.25 -57.61 12.21
N LEU A 40 4.16 -58.30 11.51
CA LEU A 40 5.26 -57.65 10.78
C LEU A 40 4.74 -56.77 9.63
N VAL A 41 3.76 -57.26 8.85
CA VAL A 41 3.15 -56.51 7.75
C VAL A 41 2.38 -55.27 8.25
N ILE A 42 1.69 -55.37 9.40
CA ILE A 42 1.01 -54.23 10.03
C ILE A 42 2.03 -53.19 10.51
N SER A 43 3.11 -53.62 11.16
CA SER A 43 4.19 -52.74 11.63
C SER A 43 4.86 -52.00 10.47
N LEU A 44 5.16 -52.69 9.36
CA LEU A 44 5.71 -52.08 8.14
C LEU A 44 4.75 -51.09 7.47
N LYS A 45 3.44 -51.38 7.45
CA LYS A 45 2.42 -50.43 6.95
C LYS A 45 2.33 -49.17 7.82
N SER A 46 2.42 -49.31 9.14
CA SER A 46 2.43 -48.20 10.10
C SER A 46 3.68 -47.31 9.93
N LEU A 47 4.87 -47.92 9.83
CA LEU A 47 6.13 -47.19 9.57
C LEU A 47 6.07 -46.42 8.24
N ARG A 48 5.54 -47.04 7.18
CA ARG A 48 5.37 -46.37 5.87
C ARG A 48 4.37 -45.22 5.92
N GLN A 49 3.28 -45.34 6.68
CA GLN A 49 2.32 -44.25 6.86
C GLN A 49 2.91 -43.09 7.69
N ASN A 50 3.73 -43.39 8.70
CA ASN A 50 4.42 -42.39 9.50
C ASN A 50 5.45 -41.61 8.68
N GLU A 51 6.22 -42.29 7.82
CA GLU A 51 7.14 -41.67 6.87
C GLU A 51 6.40 -40.75 5.88
N VAL A 52 5.29 -41.20 5.29
CA VAL A 52 4.47 -40.39 4.37
C VAL A 52 3.85 -39.17 5.07
N LYS A 53 3.37 -39.32 6.31
CA LYS A 53 2.84 -38.19 7.11
C LYS A 53 3.94 -37.18 7.42
N ARG A 54 5.14 -37.66 7.81
CA ARG A 54 6.32 -36.83 8.07
C ARG A 54 6.81 -36.10 6.81
N GLN A 55 6.74 -36.75 5.66
CA GLN A 55 7.11 -36.16 4.37
C GLN A 55 6.09 -35.10 3.90
N LYS A 56 4.79 -35.33 4.13
CA LYS A 56 3.74 -34.32 3.88
C LYS A 56 3.87 -33.12 4.82
N THR A 57 4.12 -33.33 6.12
CA THR A 57 4.34 -32.22 7.07
C THR A 57 5.63 -31.46 6.77
N ALA A 58 6.70 -32.15 6.37
CA ALA A 58 7.95 -31.52 5.95
C ALA A 58 7.77 -30.72 4.64
N SER A 59 6.98 -31.21 3.69
CA SER A 59 6.66 -30.50 2.45
C SER A 59 5.80 -29.25 2.70
N MET A 60 4.81 -29.33 3.59
CA MET A 60 3.99 -28.18 3.97
C MET A 60 4.82 -27.15 4.74
N ALA A 61 5.66 -27.58 5.69
CA ALA A 61 6.56 -26.70 6.43
C ALA A 61 7.55 -25.96 5.52
N LYS A 62 8.11 -26.66 4.50
CA LYS A 62 8.97 -26.03 3.49
C LYS A 62 8.20 -24.99 2.65
N LEU A 63 6.97 -25.27 2.27
CA LEU A 63 6.13 -24.32 1.53
C LEU A 63 5.80 -23.08 2.38
N PHE A 64 5.41 -23.25 3.64
CA PHE A 64 5.18 -22.14 4.56
C PHE A 64 6.45 -21.32 4.81
N LEU A 65 7.61 -21.97 4.96
CA LEU A 65 8.89 -21.29 5.12
C LEU A 65 9.27 -20.48 3.87
N LEU A 66 9.04 -21.02 2.67
CA LEU A 66 9.25 -20.30 1.41
C LEU A 66 8.31 -19.10 1.27
N ILE A 67 7.02 -19.26 1.59
CA ILE A 67 6.05 -18.16 1.56
C ILE A 67 6.44 -17.10 2.60
N ALA A 68 6.79 -17.49 3.82
CA ALA A 68 7.27 -16.56 4.84
C ALA A 68 8.52 -15.81 4.36
N LEU A 69 9.53 -16.52 3.83
CA LEU A 69 10.77 -15.93 3.32
C LEU A 69 10.54 -14.98 2.15
N CYS A 70 9.57 -15.27 1.28
CA CYS A 70 9.22 -14.41 0.14
C CYS A 70 8.38 -13.19 0.55
N MET A 71 7.49 -13.34 1.53
CA MET A 71 6.54 -12.28 1.91
C MET A 71 7.10 -11.35 3.00
N LEU A 72 7.96 -11.84 3.90
CA LEU A 72 8.58 -11.03 4.97
C LEU A 72 9.33 -9.79 4.45
N PRO A 73 10.16 -9.88 3.38
CA PRO A 73 10.82 -8.70 2.81
C PRO A 73 9.85 -7.69 2.22
N ALA A 74 8.75 -8.15 1.59
CA ALA A 74 7.73 -7.29 1.00
C ALA A 74 6.97 -6.49 2.07
N LEU A 75 6.59 -7.14 3.18
CA LEU A 75 5.98 -6.44 4.31
C LEU A 75 6.97 -5.46 4.97
N ALA A 76 8.23 -5.86 5.13
CA ALA A 76 9.25 -4.99 5.71
C ALA A 76 9.59 -3.78 4.83
N ALA A 77 9.44 -3.89 3.51
CA ALA A 77 9.58 -2.76 2.59
C ALA A 77 8.39 -1.80 2.66
N ALA A 78 7.17 -2.33 2.82
CA ALA A 78 5.95 -1.53 2.92
C ALA A 78 5.87 -0.68 4.20
N THR A 79 6.55 -1.10 5.28
CA THR A 79 6.51 -0.39 6.58
C THR A 79 7.75 0.46 6.86
N ARG A 80 8.70 0.56 5.93
CA ARG A 80 9.91 1.36 6.15
C ARG A 80 9.62 2.84 5.88
N PRO A 81 9.73 3.73 6.87
CA PRO A 81 9.70 5.16 6.61
C PRO A 81 10.84 5.52 5.64
N MET A 82 10.59 6.51 4.78
CA MET A 82 11.57 6.93 3.80
C MET A 82 12.87 7.36 4.50
N ARG A 83 14.04 6.99 3.95
CA ARG A 83 15.35 7.30 4.55
C ARG A 83 15.56 8.80 4.78
N THR A 84 14.95 9.63 3.94
CA THR A 84 15.00 11.09 3.97
C THR A 84 13.59 11.62 3.79
N PRO A 85 12.93 12.15 4.84
CA PRO A 85 11.56 12.65 4.74
C PRO A 85 11.48 13.88 3.82
N PHE A 86 10.33 14.07 3.17
CA PHE A 86 10.04 15.33 2.49
C PHE A 86 9.84 16.45 3.50
N THR A 87 10.15 17.68 3.08
CA THR A 87 9.75 18.90 3.80
C THR A 87 8.95 19.77 2.85
N VAL A 88 7.67 19.97 3.12
CA VAL A 88 6.83 20.92 2.39
C VAL A 88 7.00 22.29 2.99
N GLU A 89 7.46 23.25 2.19
CA GLU A 89 7.69 24.64 2.60
C GLU A 89 6.84 25.58 1.76
N GLY A 90 6.26 26.60 2.38
CA GLY A 90 5.50 27.63 1.67
C GLY A 90 5.24 28.83 2.54
N LYS A 91 4.51 29.81 1.99
CA LYS A 91 4.18 31.04 2.70
C LYS A 91 2.68 31.32 2.67
N VAL A 92 2.22 32.04 3.70
CA VAL A 92 0.86 32.60 3.74
C VAL A 92 0.95 34.12 3.82
N TYR A 93 0.26 34.79 2.91
CA TYR A 93 0.22 36.25 2.85
C TYR A 93 -1.20 36.80 3.02
N CYS A 94 -1.25 38.07 3.40
CA CYS A 94 -2.41 38.92 3.39
C CYS A 94 -2.35 39.80 2.14
N ASP A 95 -3.31 39.59 1.24
CA ASP A 95 -3.59 40.42 0.09
C ASP A 95 -4.28 41.70 0.55
N THR A 96 -3.45 42.72 0.80
CA THR A 96 -3.88 44.03 1.29
C THR A 96 -4.64 44.84 0.25
N CYS A 97 -4.50 44.50 -1.03
CA CYS A 97 -5.14 45.20 -2.15
C CYS A 97 -6.31 44.43 -2.75
N ARG A 98 -6.59 43.22 -2.27
CA ARG A 98 -7.62 42.34 -2.82
C ARG A 98 -7.40 42.08 -4.32
N ALA A 99 -6.13 41.99 -4.73
CA ALA A 99 -5.70 41.81 -6.10
C ALA A 99 -5.86 40.35 -6.60
N GLY A 100 -5.86 39.37 -5.69
CA GLY A 100 -5.87 37.94 -6.03
C GLY A 100 -4.49 37.35 -6.36
N TYR A 101 -3.42 38.11 -6.17
CA TYR A 101 -2.02 37.71 -6.38
C TYR A 101 -1.06 38.51 -5.51
N GLU A 102 0.21 38.11 -5.47
CA GLU A 102 1.24 38.80 -4.69
C GLU A 102 1.61 40.13 -5.33
N THR A 103 1.39 41.23 -4.59
CA THR A 103 1.82 42.59 -4.96
C THR A 103 2.89 43.09 -4.00
N LYS A 104 3.53 44.23 -4.30
CA LYS A 104 4.50 44.86 -3.39
C LYS A 104 3.90 45.29 -2.03
N ALA A 105 2.57 45.31 -1.89
CA ALA A 105 1.87 45.69 -0.67
C ALA A 105 1.43 44.52 0.20
N ILE A 106 1.67 43.27 -0.20
CA ILE A 106 1.31 42.12 0.66
C ILE A 106 2.06 42.17 1.99
N THR A 107 1.47 41.55 3.00
CA THR A 107 2.16 41.26 4.26
C THR A 107 2.10 39.77 4.54
N TYR A 108 3.14 39.23 5.16
CA TYR A 108 3.14 37.81 5.55
C TYR A 108 2.40 37.61 6.88
N ILE A 109 1.65 36.51 6.98
CA ILE A 109 0.80 36.24 8.15
C ILE A 109 1.49 35.22 9.05
N ALA A 110 1.94 35.67 10.22
CA ALA A 110 2.40 34.79 11.29
C ALA A 110 1.22 34.10 11.99
N GLY A 111 1.37 32.82 12.35
CA GLY A 111 0.35 32.05 13.07
C GLY A 111 -0.84 31.57 12.22
N ALA A 112 -0.80 31.73 10.90
CA ALA A 112 -1.79 31.16 9.99
C ALA A 112 -1.75 29.62 10.06
N LYS A 113 -2.91 29.00 10.05
CA LYS A 113 -3.05 27.53 10.01
C LYS A 113 -3.16 27.07 8.57
N VAL A 114 -2.35 26.08 8.24
CA VAL A 114 -2.34 25.39 6.96
C VAL A 114 -2.48 23.89 7.19
N ARG A 115 -2.95 23.17 6.18
CA ARG A 115 -3.06 21.72 6.23
C ARG A 115 -2.55 21.14 4.92
N LEU A 116 -1.69 20.15 5.01
CA LEU A 116 -1.35 19.30 3.89
C LEU A 116 -2.44 18.24 3.77
N GLU A 117 -3.00 18.07 2.57
CA GLU A 117 -3.96 17.02 2.24
C GLU A 117 -3.45 16.23 1.06
N CYS A 118 -3.34 14.91 1.19
CA CYS A 118 -3.14 14.02 0.04
C CYS A 118 -4.37 13.18 -0.21
N ARG A 119 -4.82 13.19 -1.46
CA ARG A 119 -6.02 12.50 -1.92
C ARG A 119 -5.68 11.44 -2.95
N ASP A 120 -6.44 10.37 -2.93
CA ASP A 120 -6.40 9.38 -4.00
C ASP A 120 -6.66 10.06 -5.36
N LYS A 121 -5.86 9.72 -6.37
CA LYS A 121 -5.91 10.37 -7.69
C LYS A 121 -7.23 10.13 -8.43
N THR A 122 -7.89 9.01 -8.16
CA THR A 122 -9.08 8.57 -8.90
C THR A 122 -10.36 8.85 -8.14
N SER A 123 -10.43 8.38 -6.90
CA SER A 123 -11.61 8.51 -6.02
C SER A 123 -11.68 9.86 -5.30
N MET A 124 -10.59 10.64 -5.28
CA MET A 124 -10.46 11.91 -4.53
C MET A 124 -10.64 11.76 -3.02
N ALA A 125 -10.65 10.53 -2.50
CA ALA A 125 -10.71 10.24 -1.08
C ALA A 125 -9.50 10.82 -0.35
N LEU A 126 -9.72 11.47 0.80
CA LEU A 126 -8.62 11.96 1.64
C LEU A 126 -7.90 10.78 2.30
N LEU A 127 -6.62 10.62 2.00
CA LEU A 127 -5.80 9.51 2.49
C LEU A 127 -4.81 9.94 3.58
N TYR A 128 -4.39 11.21 3.54
CA TYR A 128 -3.43 11.75 4.48
C TYR A 128 -3.71 13.21 4.79
N THR A 129 -3.46 13.58 6.04
CA THR A 129 -3.47 14.98 6.44
C THR A 129 -2.45 15.29 7.51
N LYS A 130 -1.88 16.50 7.45
CA LYS A 130 -0.98 17.01 8.47
C LYS A 130 -1.08 18.53 8.57
N GLU A 131 -1.25 19.05 9.78
CA GLU A 131 -1.35 20.50 10.00
C GLU A 131 0.02 21.16 10.14
N GLY A 132 0.08 22.43 9.72
CA GLY A 132 1.21 23.32 9.89
C GLY A 132 0.75 24.67 10.41
N THR A 133 1.69 25.44 10.96
CA THR A 133 1.45 26.82 11.38
C THR A 133 2.59 27.68 10.87
N THR A 134 2.28 28.87 10.37
CA THR A 134 3.32 29.79 9.90
C THR A 134 4.08 30.44 11.04
N ASP A 135 5.38 30.63 10.83
CA ASP A 135 6.28 31.36 11.71
C ASP A 135 6.13 32.88 11.57
N SER A 136 7.00 33.65 12.24
CA SER A 136 7.00 35.12 12.20
C SER A 136 7.20 35.72 10.81
N ALA A 137 7.80 34.97 9.87
CA ALA A 137 7.99 35.40 8.48
C ALA A 137 6.83 34.92 7.57
N GLY A 138 5.76 34.37 8.15
CA GLY A 138 4.64 33.76 7.43
C GLY A 138 5.00 32.48 6.68
N CYS A 139 6.13 31.84 7.02
CA CYS A 139 6.60 30.62 6.40
C CYS A 139 6.11 29.41 7.20
N TYR A 140 5.66 28.34 6.53
CA TYR A 140 5.38 27.06 7.17
C TYR A 140 6.33 25.99 6.65
N LYS A 141 6.61 24.99 7.49
CA LYS A 141 7.36 23.79 7.14
C LYS A 141 6.65 22.56 7.70
N ILE A 142 6.30 21.61 6.83
CA ILE A 142 5.61 20.37 7.20
C ILE A 142 6.48 19.17 6.81
N PRO A 143 7.03 18.41 7.77
CA PRO A 143 7.79 17.19 7.46
C PRO A 143 6.83 16.05 7.10
N VAL A 144 7.14 15.28 6.06
CA VAL A 144 6.34 14.14 5.58
C VAL A 144 7.25 12.93 5.40
N ALA A 145 6.98 11.85 6.13
CA ALA A 145 7.84 10.67 6.15
C ALA A 145 7.47 9.64 5.08
N GLU A 146 6.25 9.73 4.54
CA GLU A 146 5.70 8.82 3.55
C GLU A 146 5.98 9.28 2.11
N ASP A 147 6.17 8.33 1.20
CA ASP A 147 6.07 8.57 -0.23
C ASP A 147 4.60 8.40 -0.63
N HIS A 148 4.01 9.48 -1.15
CA HIS A 148 2.61 9.56 -1.55
C HIS A 148 2.39 9.19 -3.02
N LEU A 149 3.42 8.69 -3.73
CA LEU A 149 3.33 8.15 -5.09
C LEU A 149 2.60 9.10 -6.05
N ASP A 150 1.45 8.68 -6.60
CA ASP A 150 0.67 9.40 -7.59
C ASP A 150 -0.51 10.20 -6.99
N GLN A 151 -0.55 10.37 -5.67
CA GLN A 151 -1.63 11.08 -4.97
C GLN A 151 -1.68 12.60 -5.27
N PHE A 152 -2.93 13.09 -5.27
CA PHE A 152 -3.40 14.45 -5.03
C PHE A 152 -2.88 15.16 -3.79
N CYS A 153 -1.59 15.54 -3.69
CA CYS A 153 -1.07 16.26 -2.52
C CYS A 153 -1.06 17.79 -2.67
N ASP A 154 -1.70 18.49 -1.73
CA ASP A 154 -1.86 19.93 -1.77
C ASP A 154 -1.83 20.53 -0.35
N ALA A 155 -1.10 21.64 -0.19
CA ALA A 155 -1.25 22.51 0.97
C ALA A 155 -2.53 23.34 0.81
N VAL A 156 -3.31 23.48 1.88
CA VAL A 156 -4.56 24.25 1.90
C VAL A 156 -4.59 25.22 3.09
N LEU A 157 -5.21 26.38 2.89
CA LEU A 157 -5.47 27.33 3.97
C LEU A 157 -6.57 26.83 4.90
N VAL A 158 -6.35 26.97 6.21
CA VAL A 158 -7.34 26.62 7.24
C VAL A 158 -7.88 27.87 7.93
N SER A 159 -7.00 28.72 8.47
CA SER A 159 -7.42 29.94 9.16
C SER A 159 -6.32 30.99 9.26
N SER A 160 -6.71 32.25 9.34
CA SER A 160 -5.83 33.38 9.65
C SER A 160 -6.08 33.87 11.09
N PRO A 161 -5.04 34.24 11.86
CA PRO A 161 -5.21 34.92 13.14
C PRO A 161 -5.56 36.41 12.99
N GLN A 162 -5.40 37.00 11.80
CA GLN A 162 -5.73 38.40 11.52
C GLN A 162 -7.21 38.53 11.14
N LYS A 163 -8.03 39.14 12.01
CA LYS A 163 -9.49 39.23 11.80
C LYS A 163 -9.87 40.01 10.54
N ASP A 164 -9.10 41.03 10.21
CA ASP A 164 -9.30 41.87 9.03
C ASP A 164 -8.69 41.28 7.76
N CYS A 165 -8.05 40.10 7.84
CA CYS A 165 -7.45 39.38 6.71
C CYS A 165 -7.62 37.86 6.88
N ALA A 166 -8.88 37.42 6.95
CA ALA A 166 -9.26 36.02 7.19
C ALA A 166 -10.10 35.38 6.08
N THR A 167 -10.51 36.15 5.07
CA THR A 167 -11.23 35.61 3.90
C THR A 167 -10.22 35.06 2.91
N VAL A 168 -10.35 33.81 2.49
CA VAL A 168 -9.42 33.22 1.51
C VAL A 168 -9.54 33.95 0.17
N SER A 169 -8.40 34.37 -0.41
CA SER A 169 -8.37 35.00 -1.73
C SER A 169 -8.72 33.96 -2.81
N PRO A 170 -9.63 34.26 -3.76
CA PRO A 170 -10.02 33.32 -4.80
C PRO A 170 -8.83 32.83 -5.61
N GLY A 171 -8.71 31.51 -5.80
CA GLY A 171 -7.60 30.88 -6.53
C GLY A 171 -6.29 30.76 -5.74
N ARG A 172 -6.29 31.16 -4.46
CA ARG A 172 -5.12 31.11 -3.56
C ARG A 172 -5.38 30.26 -2.32
N GLU A 173 -6.45 29.47 -2.33
CA GLU A 173 -6.85 28.57 -1.25
C GLU A 173 -5.91 27.39 -1.05
N ARG A 174 -5.18 27.01 -2.11
CA ARG A 174 -4.38 25.79 -2.15
C ARG A 174 -3.15 25.89 -3.05
N ALA A 175 -2.15 25.08 -2.76
CA ALA A 175 -0.95 24.94 -3.57
C ALA A 175 -0.53 23.47 -3.68
N ARG A 176 -0.37 22.98 -4.92
CA ARG A 176 0.01 21.59 -5.21
C ARG A 176 1.49 21.34 -4.95
N VAL A 177 1.79 20.18 -4.35
CA VAL A 177 3.16 19.69 -4.16
C VAL A 177 3.28 18.22 -4.57
N ILE A 178 4.45 17.84 -5.05
CA ILE A 178 4.72 16.45 -5.46
C ILE A 178 5.44 15.73 -4.33
N LEU A 179 4.80 14.74 -3.72
CA LEU A 179 5.36 13.99 -2.59
C LEU A 179 5.72 12.55 -2.97
N THR A 180 6.51 12.42 -4.03
CA THR A 180 7.14 11.15 -4.40
C THR A 180 8.61 11.36 -4.76
N ALA A 181 9.45 10.36 -4.50
CA ALA A 181 10.84 10.33 -4.89
C ALA A 181 11.00 9.88 -6.36
N ASN A 182 9.97 9.24 -6.94
CA ASN A 182 9.97 8.78 -8.32
C ASN A 182 9.54 9.88 -9.30
N ASN A 183 10.16 11.05 -9.21
CA ASN A 183 9.85 12.22 -10.05
C ASN A 183 11.07 12.93 -10.65
N GLY A 184 12.28 12.37 -10.47
CA GLY A 184 13.51 12.96 -11.00
C GLY A 184 14.02 14.20 -10.25
N ILE A 185 13.38 14.61 -9.14
CA ILE A 185 13.84 15.74 -8.33
C ILE A 185 14.78 15.24 -7.23
N ALA A 186 16.03 15.70 -7.25
CA ALA A 186 17.07 15.26 -6.30
C ALA A 186 16.83 15.71 -4.85
N SER A 187 16.10 16.81 -4.64
CA SER A 187 15.80 17.34 -3.31
C SER A 187 14.50 16.78 -2.73
N TYR A 188 14.45 16.65 -1.41
CA TYR A 188 13.27 16.30 -0.63
C TYR A 188 12.51 17.53 -0.11
N ASN A 189 13.00 18.74 -0.39
CA ASN A 189 12.24 19.96 -0.13
C ASN A 189 11.25 20.19 -1.27
N ARG A 190 9.99 20.46 -0.91
CA ARG A 190 8.90 20.75 -1.84
C ARG A 190 8.36 22.13 -1.54
N PHE A 191 8.53 23.06 -2.48
CA PHE A 191 8.07 24.43 -2.32
C PHE A 191 6.65 24.56 -2.88
N ALA A 192 5.72 24.93 -2.02
CA ALA A 192 4.35 25.27 -2.37
C ALA A 192 4.28 26.76 -2.74
N ASN A 193 3.48 27.08 -3.76
CA ASN A 193 3.14 28.47 -4.08
C ASN A 193 2.54 29.18 -2.85
N ALA A 194 2.79 30.48 -2.74
CA ALA A 194 2.24 31.25 -1.64
C ALA A 194 0.70 31.27 -1.71
N MET A 195 0.06 31.04 -0.56
CA MET A 195 -1.39 31.05 -0.42
C MET A 195 -1.82 32.35 0.27
N GLY A 196 -3.01 32.84 -0.08
CA GLY A 196 -3.43 34.19 0.29
C GLY A 196 -4.77 34.23 1.00
N PHE A 197 -4.83 34.95 2.11
CA PHE A 197 -6.07 35.56 2.58
C PHE A 197 -6.14 37.00 2.04
N MET A 198 -7.33 37.56 1.87
CA MET A 198 -7.53 38.95 1.52
C MET A 198 -8.11 39.74 2.67
N ARG A 199 -7.78 41.03 2.68
CA ARG A 199 -8.40 41.97 3.62
C ARG A 199 -9.89 42.14 3.35
N THR A 200 -10.63 42.51 4.39
CA THR A 200 -12.02 42.97 4.25
C THR A 200 -12.12 44.21 3.36
N GLU A 201 -11.18 45.15 3.51
CA GLU A 201 -11.11 46.38 2.71
C GLU A 201 -9.69 46.58 2.18
N ALA A 202 -9.59 47.05 0.94
CA ALA A 202 -8.31 47.36 0.31
C ALA A 202 -7.65 48.57 1.00
N LEU A 203 -6.34 48.52 1.19
CA LEU A 203 -5.60 49.63 1.77
C LEU A 203 -5.52 50.83 0.82
N SER A 204 -5.32 52.02 1.39
CA SER A 204 -5.02 53.23 0.61
C SER A 204 -3.76 53.01 -0.25
N GLY A 205 -3.78 53.52 -1.49
CA GLY A 205 -2.66 53.39 -2.42
C GLY A 205 -2.71 52.15 -3.31
N CYS A 206 -3.61 51.19 -3.05
CA CYS A 206 -3.75 50.00 -3.90
C CYS A 206 -4.12 50.32 -5.36
N THR A 207 -4.90 51.38 -5.61
CA THR A 207 -5.21 51.85 -6.98
C THR A 207 -3.94 52.14 -7.78
N GLN A 208 -2.96 52.82 -7.18
CA GLN A 208 -1.71 53.14 -7.86
C GLN A 208 -0.88 51.87 -8.13
N ILE A 209 -0.82 50.96 -7.16
CA ILE A 209 -0.10 49.69 -7.30
C ILE A 209 -0.68 48.85 -8.43
N LEU A 210 -2.01 48.74 -8.51
CA LEU A 210 -2.69 47.98 -9.54
C LEU A 210 -2.52 48.61 -10.94
N LYS A 211 -2.49 49.95 -11.02
CA LYS A 211 -2.22 50.66 -12.28
C LYS A 211 -0.80 50.39 -12.80
N GLU A 212 0.20 50.46 -11.91
CA GLU A 212 1.59 50.14 -12.26
C GLU A 212 1.73 48.70 -12.77
N LEU A 213 1.00 47.75 -12.19
CA LEU A 213 1.02 46.35 -12.64
C LEU A 213 0.36 46.16 -14.00
N GLN A 214 -0.75 46.86 -14.28
CA GLN A 214 -1.41 46.84 -15.58
C GLN A 214 -0.50 47.40 -16.68
N GLU A 215 0.22 48.47 -16.41
CA GLU A 215 1.15 49.09 -17.37
C GLU A 215 2.38 48.21 -17.67
N LEU A 216 2.74 47.26 -16.79
CA LEU A 216 3.82 46.31 -17.03
C LEU A 216 3.41 45.10 -17.87
N ASP A 217 2.10 44.84 -17.98
CA ASP A 217 1.53 43.72 -18.74
C ASP A 217 1.21 44.10 -20.21
N GLU A 218 1.32 45.39 -20.57
CA GLU A 218 1.19 45.93 -21.95
C GLU A 218 2.54 46.03 -22.68
#